data_AF-A0A835UEG7-F1
#
_entry.id   AF-A0A835UEG7-F1
#
_cell.length_a   1.000
_cell.length_b   1.000
_cell.length_c   1.000
_cell.angle_alpha   90.00
_cell.angle_beta   90.00
_cell.angle_gamma   90.00
#
_symmetry.space_group_name_H-M   'P 1'
#
loop_
_entity.id
_entity.type
_entity.pdbx_description
1 polymer ?
#
loop_
_entity_poly.entity_id
_entity_poly.type
_entity_poly.pdbx_seq_one_letter_code
_entity_poly.pdbx_strand_id
1 'polypeptide(L)'
;MAAEASIRDTDPEEDISKANLLTVDSGDVNLSNLSVADKRILVDRIMKTMKDDNEQFLRRIKDRIKRVDLELPKVEVRFEHLSVEADALVGSRAGILGCLNFSVSKKRVNKILTDASGILKPSRMCLLLGPPGSGKTTLLLALAGKLDKNLKVTGKITYCGCEFKDFVPQRTGAYVSQHDIHVTEMTVRETFDFSAQCLGTGNRSDILSELTKRERDAGIIVDAEIDALMKLLAVEGQKLNLGTDYILKALGLDGCADVIIGDEMRRGVSGGEKKRVTVDY
;
A
#
# COMPACT_ATOMS: atom_id res chain seq x y z
N MET A 1 -66.58 -1.71 11.19
CA MET A 1 -66.03 -2.39 10.01
C MET A 1 -64.57 -2.66 10.31
N ALA A 2 -64.25 -3.90 10.66
CA ALA A 2 -62.90 -4.36 10.95
C ALA A 2 -62.17 -4.59 9.62
N ALA A 3 -60.87 -4.28 9.55
CA ALA A 3 -59.98 -4.73 8.49
C ALA A 3 -58.66 -5.17 9.14
N GLU A 4 -58.37 -6.45 8.97
CA GLU A 4 -57.27 -7.20 9.55
C GLU A 4 -55.90 -6.72 9.04
N ALA A 5 -54.93 -6.64 9.96
CA ALA A 5 -53.52 -6.55 9.64
C ALA A 5 -52.99 -7.96 9.35
N SER A 6 -52.68 -8.25 8.09
CA SER A 6 -51.93 -9.45 7.70
C SER A 6 -50.45 -9.21 8.02
N ILE A 7 -50.02 -9.77 9.15
CA ILE A 7 -48.61 -10.00 9.46
C ILE A 7 -48.14 -11.03 8.44
N ARG A 8 -47.30 -10.63 7.48
CA ARG A 8 -46.53 -11.58 6.67
C ARG A 8 -45.45 -12.14 7.58
N ASP A 9 -45.72 -13.32 8.13
CA ASP A 9 -44.70 -14.19 8.70
C ASP A 9 -43.63 -14.40 7.63
N THR A 10 -42.44 -13.85 7.87
CA THR A 10 -41.23 -14.23 7.15
C THR A 10 -40.83 -15.62 7.60
N ASP A 11 -40.89 -16.57 6.67
CA ASP A 11 -40.61 -17.98 6.93
C ASP A 11 -39.22 -18.18 7.58
N PRO A 12 -39.14 -18.86 8.75
CA PRO A 12 -37.86 -19.14 9.41
C PRO A 12 -36.94 -20.05 8.58
N GLU A 13 -37.45 -20.74 7.55
CA GLU A 13 -36.63 -21.52 6.62
C GLU A 13 -35.78 -20.65 5.68
N GLU A 14 -36.19 -19.42 5.36
CA GLU A 14 -35.41 -18.52 4.51
C GLU A 14 -34.18 -17.96 5.25
N ASP A 15 -34.30 -17.74 6.57
CA ASP A 15 -33.17 -17.35 7.43
C ASP A 15 -32.21 -18.51 7.73
N ILE A 16 -32.73 -19.75 7.83
CA ILE A 16 -31.88 -20.95 8.00
C ILE A 16 -31.14 -21.27 6.69
N SER A 17 -31.72 -20.96 5.52
CA SER A 17 -31.03 -21.09 4.22
C SER A 17 -29.89 -20.08 4.04
N LYS A 18 -30.02 -18.86 4.59
CA LYS A 18 -28.96 -17.83 4.62
C LYS A 18 -27.84 -18.15 5.62
N ALA A 19 -28.16 -18.84 6.71
CA ALA A 19 -27.17 -19.34 7.65
C ALA A 19 -26.37 -20.52 7.09
N ASN A 20 -26.96 -21.34 6.23
CA ASN A 20 -26.35 -22.54 5.65
C ASN A 20 -25.63 -22.33 4.31
N LEU A 21 -25.78 -21.19 3.63
CA LEU A 21 -25.07 -20.93 2.36
C LEU A 21 -23.55 -20.72 2.52
N LEU A 22 -23.07 -20.69 3.77
CA LEU A 22 -21.66 -20.59 4.14
C LEU A 22 -21.23 -21.73 5.07
N THR A 23 -21.83 -22.92 4.95
CA THR A 23 -21.09 -24.12 5.33
C THR A 23 -19.91 -24.20 4.38
N VAL A 24 -18.77 -23.73 4.90
CA VAL A 24 -17.44 -23.89 4.34
C VAL A 24 -17.11 -25.39 4.38
N ASP A 25 -17.82 -26.16 3.58
CA ASP A 25 -17.65 -27.59 3.46
C ASP A 25 -16.99 -27.85 2.12
N SER A 26 -15.86 -28.55 2.16
CA SER A 26 -14.97 -28.92 1.04
C SER A 26 -14.16 -27.80 0.35
N GLY A 27 -13.03 -27.43 0.97
CA GLY A 27 -11.69 -27.36 0.34
C GLY A 27 -11.35 -26.37 -0.79
N ASP A 28 -12.31 -25.80 -1.52
CA ASP A 28 -12.06 -24.90 -2.65
C ASP A 28 -13.25 -23.92 -2.81
N VAL A 29 -13.05 -22.62 -2.49
CA VAL A 29 -14.15 -21.63 -2.57
C VAL A 29 -14.29 -21.09 -3.99
N ASN A 30 -15.45 -21.30 -4.62
CA ASN A 30 -15.76 -20.74 -5.94
C ASN A 30 -16.51 -19.40 -5.81
N LEU A 31 -15.81 -18.29 -6.04
CA LEU A 31 -16.34 -16.93 -5.90
C LEU A 31 -17.26 -16.48 -7.04
N SER A 32 -17.28 -17.19 -8.17
CA SER A 32 -18.07 -16.81 -9.35
C SER A 32 -19.58 -16.99 -9.14
N ASN A 33 -19.97 -17.87 -8.20
CA ASN A 33 -21.36 -18.18 -7.90
C ASN A 33 -21.96 -17.33 -6.77
N LEU A 34 -21.15 -16.55 -6.07
CA LEU A 34 -21.61 -15.74 -4.93
C LEU A 34 -22.23 -14.42 -5.41
N SER A 35 -23.38 -14.06 -4.83
CA SER A 35 -23.96 -12.74 -5.05
C SER A 35 -23.06 -11.65 -4.46
N VAL A 36 -23.29 -10.42 -4.90
CA VAL A 36 -22.62 -9.24 -4.35
C VAL A 36 -22.82 -9.10 -2.83
N ALA A 37 -24.03 -9.43 -2.35
CA ALA A 37 -24.34 -9.38 -0.92
C ALA A 37 -23.57 -10.44 -0.13
N ASP A 38 -23.48 -11.66 -0.66
CA ASP A 38 -22.77 -12.77 0.01
C ASP A 38 -21.27 -12.52 0.10
N LYS A 39 -20.68 -11.95 -0.96
CA LYS A 39 -19.27 -11.52 -0.95
C LYS A 39 -19.02 -10.48 0.14
N ARG A 40 -19.95 -9.54 0.34
CA ARG A 40 -19.83 -8.51 1.38
C ARG A 40 -19.93 -9.10 2.78
N ILE A 41 -20.86 -10.04 3.01
CA ILE A 41 -20.99 -10.75 4.29
C ILE A 41 -19.72 -11.55 4.60
N LEU A 42 -19.18 -12.27 3.61
CA LEU A 42 -17.95 -13.03 3.76
C LEU A 42 -16.77 -12.13 4.10
N VAL A 43 -16.65 -10.98 3.42
CA VAL A 43 -15.63 -9.98 3.72
C VAL A 43 -15.82 -9.43 5.12
N ASP A 44 -17.01 -8.99 5.52
CA ASP A 44 -17.25 -8.46 6.87
C ASP A 44 -16.92 -9.47 7.96
N ARG A 45 -17.20 -10.77 7.73
CA ARG A 45 -16.78 -11.86 8.63
C ARG A 45 -15.26 -11.95 8.73
N ILE A 46 -14.55 -12.04 7.60
CA ILE A 46 -13.09 -12.11 7.55
C ILE A 46 -12.46 -10.88 8.22
N MET A 47 -13.02 -9.69 7.96
CA MET A 47 -12.56 -8.43 8.55
C MET A 47 -12.75 -8.39 10.06
N LYS A 48 -13.85 -8.95 10.58
CA LYS A 48 -14.07 -9.06 12.02
C LYS A 48 -13.01 -9.94 12.66
N THR A 49 -12.73 -11.11 12.08
CA THR A 49 -11.68 -12.02 12.54
C THR A 49 -10.30 -11.35 12.54
N MET A 50 -9.98 -10.55 11.51
CA MET A 50 -8.72 -9.79 11.44
C MET A 50 -8.63 -8.70 12.52
N LYS A 51 -9.74 -8.03 12.86
CA LYS A 51 -9.75 -6.98 13.88
C LYS A 51 -9.46 -7.56 15.27
N ASP A 52 -9.97 -8.77 15.53
CA ASP A 52 -9.79 -9.45 16.80
C ASP A 52 -8.39 -10.07 16.93
N ASP A 53 -7.82 -10.64 15.84
CA ASP A 53 -6.45 -11.22 15.84
C ASP A 53 -5.74 -11.15 14.46
N ASN A 54 -5.27 -9.95 14.10
CA ASN A 54 -4.58 -9.72 12.83
C ASN A 54 -3.26 -10.53 12.72
N GLU A 55 -2.56 -10.75 13.84
CA GLU A 55 -1.29 -11.46 13.83
C GLU A 55 -1.50 -12.94 13.47
N GLN A 56 -2.44 -13.61 14.12
CA GLN A 56 -2.76 -15.01 13.83
C GLN A 56 -3.28 -15.15 12.39
N PHE A 57 -4.06 -14.19 11.92
CA PHE A 57 -4.54 -14.17 10.54
C PHE A 57 -3.40 -14.11 9.51
N LEU A 58 -2.47 -13.16 9.68
CA LEU A 58 -1.30 -13.03 8.80
C LEU A 58 -0.36 -14.24 8.89
N ARG A 59 -0.28 -14.89 10.07
CA ARG A 59 0.44 -16.16 10.23
C ARG A 59 -0.20 -17.28 9.42
N ARG A 60 -1.53 -17.43 9.41
CA ARG A 60 -2.23 -18.44 8.57
C ARG A 60 -1.92 -18.25 7.08
N ILE A 61 -1.92 -17.01 6.59
CA ILE A 61 -1.50 -16.68 5.21
C ILE A 61 -0.07 -17.13 4.95
N LYS A 62 0.86 -16.75 5.83
CA LYS A 62 2.28 -17.09 5.70
C LYS A 62 2.52 -18.59 5.73
N ASP A 63 1.82 -19.31 6.61
CA ASP A 63 1.95 -20.75 6.77
C ASP A 63 1.40 -21.49 5.54
N ARG A 64 0.30 -21.02 4.95
CA ARG A 64 -0.23 -21.55 3.67
C ARG A 64 0.83 -21.49 2.57
N ILE A 65 1.45 -20.33 2.38
CA ILE A 65 2.49 -20.11 1.36
C ILE A 65 3.72 -21.01 1.62
N LYS A 66 4.12 -21.15 2.88
CA LYS A 66 5.26 -22.00 3.28
C LYS A 66 5.01 -23.50 3.08
N ARG A 67 3.78 -23.98 3.25
CA ARG A 67 3.46 -25.42 3.10
C ARG A 67 3.77 -25.95 1.70
N VAL A 68 3.71 -25.09 0.69
CA VAL A 68 4.00 -25.44 -0.71
C VAL A 68 5.38 -24.93 -1.19
N ASP A 69 6.24 -24.53 -0.24
CA ASP A 69 7.59 -24.01 -0.50
C ASP A 69 7.61 -22.92 -1.58
N LEU A 70 6.60 -22.04 -1.55
CA LEU A 70 6.50 -20.94 -2.50
C LEU A 70 7.32 -19.76 -1.99
N GLU A 71 8.43 -19.47 -2.66
CA GLU A 71 9.27 -18.33 -2.33
C GLU A 71 8.65 -17.03 -2.86
N LEU A 72 8.24 -16.15 -1.94
CA LEU A 72 7.81 -14.81 -2.30
C LEU A 72 9.01 -13.93 -2.70
N PRO A 73 8.86 -13.02 -3.68
CA PRO A 73 9.91 -12.08 -4.06
C PRO A 73 10.40 -11.28 -2.86
N LYS A 74 11.71 -11.31 -2.61
CA LYS A 74 12.37 -10.54 -1.54
C LYS A 74 13.21 -9.44 -2.14
N VAL A 75 13.02 -8.21 -1.64
CA VAL A 75 13.76 -7.04 -2.11
C VAL A 75 14.86 -6.70 -1.11
N GLU A 76 16.12 -6.82 -1.53
CA GLU A 76 17.28 -6.25 -0.84
C GLU A 76 17.70 -4.98 -1.58
N VAL A 77 17.89 -3.89 -0.84
CA VAL A 77 18.44 -2.63 -1.38
C VAL A 77 19.82 -2.41 -0.80
N ARG A 78 20.82 -2.25 -1.65
CA ARG A 78 22.20 -1.96 -1.24
C ARG A 78 22.65 -0.65 -1.85
N PHE A 79 23.39 0.13 -1.07
CA PHE A 79 24.04 1.34 -1.53
C PHE A 79 25.50 1.33 -1.08
N GLU A 80 26.40 1.71 -1.98
CA GLU A 80 27.85 1.66 -1.79
C GLU A 80 28.46 2.99 -2.25
N HIS A 81 29.24 3.61 -1.37
CA HIS A 81 29.95 4.86 -1.62
C HIS A 81 29.06 6.00 -2.16
N LEU A 82 27.79 6.02 -1.72
CA LEU A 82 26.79 6.95 -2.22
C LEU A 82 27.10 8.37 -1.74
N SER A 83 27.33 9.27 -2.69
CA SER A 83 27.49 10.70 -2.44
C SER A 83 26.54 11.50 -3.32
N VAL A 84 26.00 12.59 -2.77
CA VAL A 84 25.06 13.48 -3.46
C VAL A 84 25.49 14.91 -3.24
N GLU A 85 25.66 15.64 -4.33
CA GLU A 85 26.11 17.04 -4.36
C GLU A 85 25.08 17.92 -5.08
N ALA A 86 24.92 19.15 -4.60
CA ALA A 86 24.08 20.18 -5.19
C ALA A 86 24.89 21.43 -5.53
N ASP A 87 24.65 22.01 -6.69
CA ASP A 87 25.17 23.34 -7.03
C ASP A 87 24.35 24.42 -6.32
N ALA A 88 24.95 25.15 -5.39
CA ALA A 88 24.34 26.32 -4.77
C ALA A 88 24.82 27.61 -5.46
N LEU A 89 23.87 28.37 -6.02
CA LEU A 89 24.12 29.75 -6.44
C LEU A 89 24.07 30.66 -5.21
N VAL A 90 25.23 31.15 -4.77
CA VAL A 90 25.28 32.09 -3.64
C VAL A 90 24.98 33.49 -4.16
N GLY A 91 23.74 33.95 -3.96
CA GLY A 91 23.37 35.35 -4.15
C GLY A 91 23.92 36.21 -3.02
N SER A 92 24.76 37.19 -3.35
CA SER A 92 25.18 38.21 -2.39
C SER A 92 23.97 39.10 -2.09
N ARG A 93 23.46 39.09 -0.85
CA ARG A 93 22.50 40.12 -0.40
C ARG A 93 23.27 41.43 -0.23
N ALA A 94 23.48 42.14 -1.33
CA ALA A 94 23.91 43.53 -1.25
C ALA A 94 22.75 44.31 -0.63
N GLY A 95 22.98 44.86 0.56
CA GLY A 95 22.09 45.83 1.18
C GLY A 95 21.89 47.06 0.28
N ILE A 96 20.93 47.90 0.65
CA ILE A 96 20.37 49.09 -0.03
C ILE A 96 21.37 50.16 -0.54
N LEU A 97 22.68 49.91 -0.60
CA LEU A 97 23.70 50.83 -1.07
C LEU A 97 24.63 50.19 -2.13
N GLY A 98 24.13 49.97 -3.35
CA GLY A 98 24.94 49.32 -4.40
C GLY A 98 24.37 49.46 -5.80
N CYS A 99 24.21 50.69 -6.28
CA CYS A 99 24.15 50.93 -7.72
C CYS A 99 25.50 50.49 -8.34
N LEU A 100 25.45 49.66 -9.40
CA LEU A 100 26.57 49.32 -10.30
C LEU A 100 27.62 48.27 -9.86
N ASN A 101 27.23 47.08 -9.40
CA ASN A 101 28.08 45.88 -9.57
C ASN A 101 27.25 44.58 -9.57
N PHE A 102 26.83 44.12 -10.76
CA PHE A 102 26.26 42.79 -10.95
C PHE A 102 27.37 41.75 -10.74
N SER A 103 27.61 41.38 -9.48
CA SER A 103 28.61 40.39 -9.10
C SER A 103 28.16 39.01 -9.56
N VAL A 104 28.97 38.39 -10.42
CA VAL A 104 28.82 37.00 -10.89
C VAL A 104 28.60 36.07 -9.69
N SER A 105 27.45 35.40 -9.65
CA SER A 105 27.12 34.42 -8.61
C SER A 105 28.13 33.28 -8.65
N LYS A 106 28.97 33.14 -7.61
CA LYS A 106 29.88 31.99 -7.47
C LYS A 106 29.05 30.75 -7.15
N LYS A 107 29.09 29.74 -8.04
CA LYS A 107 28.57 28.40 -7.77
C LYS A 107 29.45 27.75 -6.69
N ARG A 108 28.86 27.34 -5.57
CA ARG A 108 29.52 26.48 -4.57
C ARG A 108 28.87 25.11 -4.60
N VAL A 109 29.68 24.06 -4.65
CA VAL A 109 29.20 22.68 -4.56
C VAL A 109 28.95 22.36 -3.09
N ASN A 110 27.70 22.12 -2.73
CA ASN A 110 27.29 21.66 -1.41
C ASN A 110 27.13 20.14 -1.42
N LYS A 111 27.92 19.45 -0.57
CA LYS A 111 27.80 18.01 -0.37
C LYS A 111 26.67 17.73 0.62
N ILE A 112 25.65 16.98 0.18
CA ILE A 112 24.50 16.61 0.99
C ILE A 112 24.73 15.24 1.64
N LEU A 113 25.20 14.27 0.86
CA LEU A 113 25.60 12.95 1.31
C LEU A 113 27.06 12.72 0.92
N THR A 114 27.83 12.10 1.82
CA THR A 114 29.25 11.81 1.59
C THR A 114 29.52 10.34 1.93
N ASP A 115 29.89 9.57 0.92
CA ASP A 115 30.40 8.19 1.03
C ASP A 115 29.55 7.24 1.89
N ALA A 116 28.23 7.32 1.74
CA ALA A 116 27.31 6.48 2.52
C ALA A 116 27.23 5.06 1.95
N SER A 117 27.32 4.05 2.82
CA SER A 117 27.18 2.64 2.45
C SER A 117 26.26 1.89 3.41
N GLY A 118 25.49 0.93 2.91
CA GLY A 118 24.57 0.14 3.74
C GLY A 118 23.68 -0.82 2.95
N ILE A 119 22.94 -1.65 3.70
CA ILE A 119 22.04 -2.68 3.16
C ILE A 119 20.72 -2.64 3.91
N LEU A 120 19.62 -2.53 3.16
CA LEU A 120 18.25 -2.72 3.64
C LEU A 120 17.81 -4.13 3.30
N LYS A 121 17.72 -4.98 4.33
CA LYS A 121 17.31 -6.37 4.18
C LYS A 121 15.78 -6.49 4.14
N PRO A 122 15.24 -7.47 3.37
CA PRO A 122 13.81 -7.76 3.35
C PRO A 122 13.31 -8.13 4.75
N SER A 123 12.02 -7.87 5.00
CA SER A 123 11.33 -8.23 6.25
C SER A 123 11.92 -7.59 7.51
N ARG A 124 12.55 -6.41 7.38
CA ARG A 124 13.04 -5.62 8.53
C ARG A 124 12.53 -4.19 8.44
N MET A 125 12.19 -3.63 9.60
CA MET A 125 11.99 -2.19 9.74
C MET A 125 13.34 -1.53 10.01
N CYS A 126 13.67 -0.49 9.25
CA CYS A 126 14.90 0.28 9.42
C CYS A 126 14.54 1.71 9.84
N LEU A 127 15.11 2.17 10.96
CA LEU A 127 14.92 3.52 11.48
C LEU A 127 16.13 4.39 11.11
N LEU A 128 15.91 5.42 10.29
CA LEU A 128 16.92 6.40 9.91
C LEU A 128 16.83 7.65 10.79
N LEU A 129 17.82 7.85 11.66
CA LEU A 129 17.90 9.00 12.57
C LEU A 129 19.02 9.95 12.18
N GLY A 130 18.79 11.24 12.38
CA GLY A 130 19.79 12.28 12.16
C GLY A 130 19.19 13.68 12.34
N PRO A 131 20.02 14.70 12.64
CA PRO A 131 19.54 16.06 12.85
C PRO A 131 18.91 16.66 11.58
N PRO A 132 18.11 17.73 11.67
CA PRO A 132 17.63 18.47 10.50
C PRO A 132 18.80 18.84 9.57
N GLY A 133 18.60 18.70 8.25
CA GLY A 133 19.64 18.98 7.25
C GLY A 133 20.68 17.87 7.04
N SER A 134 20.63 16.75 7.79
CA SER A 134 21.60 15.64 7.65
C SER A 134 21.45 14.76 6.40
N GLY A 135 20.65 15.16 5.40
CA GLY A 135 20.47 14.42 4.16
C GLY A 135 19.55 13.18 4.23
N LYS A 136 18.75 12.98 5.30
CA LYS A 136 17.84 11.82 5.43
C LYS A 136 16.88 11.69 4.25
N THR A 137 16.16 12.77 3.94
CA THR A 137 15.21 12.81 2.83
C THR A 137 15.92 12.55 1.50
N THR A 138 17.12 13.12 1.33
CA THR A 138 17.97 12.90 0.15
C THR A 138 18.36 11.43 -0.01
N LEU A 139 18.74 10.76 1.08
CA LEU A 139 19.07 9.33 1.07
C LEU A 139 17.84 8.51 0.68
N LEU A 140 16.68 8.75 1.28
CA LEU A 140 15.45 8.03 0.96
C LEU A 140 15.00 8.24 -0.49
N LEU A 141 15.11 9.47 -1.02
CA LEU A 141 14.81 9.77 -2.42
C LEU A 141 15.79 9.11 -3.38
N ALA A 142 17.08 9.06 -3.03
CA ALA A 142 18.10 8.37 -3.82
C ALA A 142 17.80 6.86 -3.90
N LEU A 143 17.51 6.23 -2.77
CA LEU A 143 17.16 4.81 -2.72
C LEU A 143 15.88 4.54 -3.52
N ALA A 144 14.84 5.37 -3.37
CA ALA A 144 13.59 5.24 -4.12
C ALA A 144 13.68 5.56 -5.62
N GLY A 145 14.86 5.97 -6.12
CA GLY A 145 15.02 6.41 -7.51
C GLY A 145 14.25 7.69 -7.86
N LYS A 146 13.90 8.50 -6.86
CA LYS A 146 13.13 9.76 -7.02
C LYS A 146 13.97 11.01 -6.76
N LEU A 147 15.31 10.88 -6.76
CA LEU A 147 16.20 12.01 -6.55
C LEU A 147 16.15 12.99 -7.73
N ASP A 148 16.26 14.29 -7.45
CA ASP A 148 16.30 15.34 -8.48
C ASP A 148 17.47 15.11 -9.44
N LYS A 149 17.18 15.17 -10.75
CA LYS A 149 18.13 14.97 -11.84
C LYS A 149 19.22 16.06 -11.91
N ASN A 150 18.98 17.21 -11.28
CA ASN A 150 19.95 18.30 -11.20
C ASN A 150 21.04 18.05 -10.16
N LEU A 151 20.88 17.03 -9.31
CA LEU A 151 21.88 16.66 -8.32
C LEU A 151 22.94 15.75 -8.93
N LYS A 152 24.19 15.98 -8.55
CA LYS A 152 25.30 15.10 -8.94
C LYS A 152 25.36 13.93 -7.96
N VAL A 153 25.25 12.72 -8.49
CA VAL A 153 25.25 11.47 -7.72
C VAL A 153 26.46 10.65 -8.10
N THR A 154 27.16 10.12 -7.10
CA THR A 154 28.24 9.12 -7.28
C THR A 154 28.01 7.95 -6.34
N GLY A 155 28.67 6.82 -6.62
CA GLY A 155 28.44 5.56 -5.92
C GLY A 155 27.43 4.69 -6.65
N LYS A 156 26.99 3.61 -5.99
CA LYS A 156 26.13 2.58 -6.60
C LYS A 156 24.94 2.28 -5.70
N ILE A 157 23.78 2.09 -6.31
CA ILE A 157 22.57 1.58 -5.65
C ILE A 157 22.11 0.35 -6.44
N THR A 158 21.85 -0.75 -5.74
CA THR A 158 21.33 -1.98 -6.35
C THR A 158 20.09 -2.48 -5.63
N TYR A 159 19.17 -3.03 -6.41
CA TYR A 159 17.98 -3.75 -5.97
C TYR A 159 18.16 -5.20 -6.38
N CYS A 160 18.22 -6.11 -5.41
CA CYS A 160 18.47 -7.55 -5.66
C CYS A 160 19.73 -7.80 -6.52
N GLY A 161 20.76 -6.97 -6.38
CA GLY A 161 21.99 -7.03 -7.17
C GLY A 161 21.94 -6.32 -8.53
N CYS A 162 20.76 -5.89 -8.99
CA CYS A 162 20.58 -5.16 -10.24
C CYS A 162 20.70 -3.64 -10.03
N GLU A 163 21.36 -2.94 -10.95
CA GLU A 163 21.44 -1.47 -10.95
C GLU A 163 20.18 -0.84 -11.58
N PHE A 164 20.01 0.48 -11.43
CA PHE A 164 18.84 1.21 -11.94
C PHE A 164 18.66 1.17 -13.47
N LYS A 165 19.69 0.75 -14.21
CA LYS A 165 19.58 0.52 -15.66
C LYS A 165 18.76 -0.74 -16.00
N ASP A 166 18.82 -1.75 -15.13
CA ASP A 166 18.19 -3.06 -15.32
C ASP A 166 16.95 -3.23 -14.42
N PHE A 167 16.78 -2.35 -13.44
CA PHE A 167 15.73 -2.40 -12.44
C PHE A 167 15.06 -1.03 -12.28
N VAL A 168 13.75 -0.99 -12.10
CA VAL A 168 12.97 0.25 -11.92
C VAL A 168 12.46 0.33 -10.47
N PRO A 169 13.17 1.02 -9.55
CA PRO A 169 12.81 1.11 -8.13
C PRO A 169 11.37 1.53 -7.90
N GLN A 170 10.84 2.43 -8.72
CA GLN A 170 9.52 3.03 -8.59
C GLN A 170 8.39 2.02 -8.85
N ARG A 171 8.67 0.87 -9.48
CA ARG A 171 7.70 -0.22 -9.66
C ARG A 171 7.66 -1.21 -8.50
N THR A 172 8.64 -1.14 -7.59
CA THR A 172 8.80 -2.12 -6.50
C THR A 172 8.80 -1.48 -5.12
N GLY A 173 9.22 -0.22 -5.01
CA GLY A 173 9.20 0.56 -3.77
C GLY A 173 8.23 1.73 -3.85
N ALA A 174 7.50 1.95 -2.77
CA ALA A 174 6.71 3.16 -2.55
C ALA A 174 7.53 4.18 -1.75
N TYR A 175 7.41 5.46 -2.10
CA TYR A 175 7.99 6.56 -1.32
C TYR A 175 6.87 7.47 -0.84
N VAL A 176 6.62 7.43 0.46
CA VAL A 176 5.65 8.30 1.13
C VAL A 176 6.35 9.61 1.50
N SER A 177 5.89 10.68 0.88
CA SER A 177 6.43 12.02 1.05
C SER A 177 6.11 12.59 2.44
N GLN A 178 6.88 13.60 2.86
CA GLN A 178 6.57 14.36 4.07
C GLN A 178 5.23 15.12 3.93
N HIS A 179 4.94 15.61 2.73
CA HIS A 179 3.70 16.31 2.39
C HIS A 179 2.68 15.34 1.80
N ASP A 180 1.44 15.45 2.24
CA ASP A 180 0.33 14.62 1.78
C ASP A 180 -0.39 15.32 0.62
N ILE A 181 -0.23 14.79 -0.59
CA ILE A 181 -0.82 15.34 -1.81
C ILE A 181 -2.01 14.46 -2.20
N HIS A 182 -3.20 15.03 -2.17
CA HIS A 182 -4.46 14.34 -2.45
C HIS A 182 -5.42 15.25 -3.21
N VAL A 183 -6.32 14.66 -4.00
CA VAL A 183 -7.46 15.39 -4.57
C VAL A 183 -8.45 15.68 -3.45
N THR A 184 -8.72 16.96 -3.21
CA THR A 184 -9.40 17.42 -1.99
C THR A 184 -10.90 17.12 -2.00
N GLU A 185 -11.47 17.02 -3.19
CA GLU A 185 -12.88 16.79 -3.47
C GLU A 185 -13.28 15.32 -3.39
N MET A 186 -12.32 14.40 -3.47
CA MET A 186 -12.58 12.96 -3.40
C MET A 186 -12.76 12.52 -1.94
N THR A 187 -13.63 11.54 -1.75
CA THR A 187 -13.72 10.79 -0.48
C THR A 187 -12.50 9.89 -0.30
N VAL A 188 -12.27 9.49 0.94
CA VAL A 188 -11.22 8.52 1.27
C VAL A 188 -11.39 7.24 0.45
N ARG A 189 -12.62 6.69 0.42
CA ARG A 189 -12.97 5.50 -0.35
C ARG A 189 -12.70 5.66 -1.84
N GLU A 190 -13.17 6.75 -2.45
CA GLU A 190 -12.94 7.02 -3.88
C GLU A 190 -11.44 7.11 -4.19
N THR A 191 -10.64 7.65 -3.27
CA THR A 191 -9.19 7.75 -3.42
C THR A 191 -8.54 6.37 -3.44
N PHE A 192 -8.90 5.49 -2.50
CA PHE A 192 -8.42 4.11 -2.49
C PHE A 192 -8.89 3.32 -3.72
N ASP A 193 -10.16 3.48 -4.11
CA ASP A 193 -10.72 2.82 -5.29
C ASP A 193 -10.01 3.25 -6.57
N PHE A 194 -9.71 4.54 -6.70
CA PHE A 194 -8.94 5.07 -7.81
C PHE A 194 -7.51 4.52 -7.83
N SER A 195 -6.81 4.54 -6.70
CA SER A 195 -5.45 4.00 -6.58
C SER A 195 -5.40 2.51 -6.91
N ALA A 196 -6.33 1.71 -6.37
CA ALA A 196 -6.40 0.28 -6.64
C ALA A 196 -6.66 -0.02 -8.14
N GLN A 197 -7.52 0.77 -8.81
CA GLN A 197 -7.74 0.64 -10.25
C GLN A 197 -6.48 0.99 -11.06
N CYS A 198 -5.68 1.96 -10.62
CA CYS A 198 -4.44 2.34 -11.30
C CYS A 198 -3.30 1.32 -11.10
N LEU A 199 -3.23 0.70 -9.93
CA LEU A 199 -2.19 -0.27 -9.58
C LEU A 199 -2.49 -1.68 -10.12
N GLY A 200 -3.78 -2.01 -10.30
CA GLY A 200 -4.23 -3.33 -10.74
C GLY A 200 -3.94 -4.45 -9.71
N THR A 201 -4.16 -5.70 -10.11
CA THR A 201 -3.88 -6.84 -9.20
C THR A 201 -2.39 -7.18 -9.08
N GLY A 202 -1.54 -6.65 -9.96
CA GLY A 202 -0.11 -6.96 -9.99
C GLY A 202 0.10 -8.46 -10.18
N ASN A 203 1.05 -9.04 -9.43
CA ASN A 203 1.38 -10.47 -9.54
C ASN A 203 0.50 -11.35 -8.62
N ARG A 204 -0.57 -10.82 -8.04
CA ARG A 204 -1.39 -11.57 -7.05
C ARG A 204 -2.08 -12.77 -7.69
N SER A 205 -2.61 -12.60 -8.90
CA SER A 205 -3.22 -13.67 -9.70
C SER A 205 -2.21 -14.77 -10.02
N ASP A 206 -0.99 -14.40 -10.45
CA ASP A 206 0.09 -15.33 -10.76
C ASP A 206 0.50 -16.14 -9.52
N ILE A 207 0.76 -15.45 -8.40
CA ILE A 207 1.13 -16.07 -7.11
C ILE A 207 0.03 -17.05 -6.67
N LEU A 208 -1.24 -16.63 -6.74
CA LEU A 208 -2.36 -17.47 -6.35
C LEU A 208 -2.50 -18.69 -7.26
N SER A 209 -2.33 -18.53 -8.57
CA SER A 209 -2.42 -19.64 -9.52
C SER A 209 -1.34 -20.70 -9.26
N GLU A 210 -0.11 -20.28 -8.97
CA GLU A 210 1.00 -21.17 -8.65
C GLU A 210 0.80 -21.83 -7.28
N LEU A 211 0.32 -21.07 -6.28
CA LEU A 211 -0.03 -21.60 -4.96
C LEU A 211 -1.06 -22.72 -5.08
N THR A 212 -2.20 -22.46 -5.73
CA THR A 212 -3.29 -23.43 -5.88
C THR A 212 -2.84 -24.67 -6.67
N LYS A 213 -1.98 -24.50 -7.67
CA LYS A 213 -1.40 -25.64 -8.41
C LYS A 213 -0.60 -26.56 -7.48
N ARG A 214 0.32 -26.00 -6.68
CA ARG A 214 1.14 -26.79 -5.76
C ARG A 214 0.33 -27.43 -4.63
N GLU A 215 -0.71 -26.76 -4.15
CA GLU A 215 -1.62 -27.31 -3.14
C GLU A 215 -2.34 -28.57 -3.66
N ARG A 216 -2.79 -28.54 -4.93
CA ARG A 216 -3.41 -29.70 -5.59
C ARG A 216 -2.41 -30.85 -5.76
N ASP A 217 -1.21 -30.55 -6.23
CA ASP A 217 -0.16 -31.57 -6.43
C ASP A 217 0.24 -32.25 -5.11
N ALA A 218 0.20 -31.51 -4.01
CA ALA A 218 0.52 -32.00 -2.67
C ALA A 218 -0.68 -32.58 -1.89
N GLY A 219 -1.90 -32.50 -2.45
CA GLY A 219 -3.13 -32.96 -1.79
C GLY A 219 -3.44 -32.23 -0.47
N ILE A 220 -3.08 -30.95 -0.37
CA ILE A 220 -3.23 -30.16 0.85
C ILE A 220 -4.67 -29.67 1.00
N ILE A 221 -5.26 -29.85 2.19
CA ILE A 221 -6.54 -29.26 2.54
C ILE A 221 -6.34 -27.76 2.79
N VAL A 222 -7.01 -26.95 1.98
CA VAL A 222 -6.90 -25.50 2.03
C VAL A 222 -7.85 -24.94 3.08
N ASP A 223 -7.35 -23.93 3.80
CA ASP A 223 -8.16 -23.09 4.67
C ASP A 223 -9.06 -22.18 3.83
N ALA A 224 -10.35 -22.47 3.81
CA ALA A 224 -11.28 -21.84 2.89
C ALA A 224 -11.57 -20.37 3.20
N GLU A 225 -11.37 -19.88 4.43
CA GLU A 225 -11.47 -18.44 4.71
C GLU A 225 -10.30 -17.67 4.06
N ILE A 226 -9.08 -18.19 4.22
CA ILE A 226 -7.87 -17.61 3.64
C ILE A 226 -7.92 -17.71 2.11
N ASP A 227 -8.44 -18.81 1.60
CA ASP A 227 -8.63 -19.03 0.17
C ASP A 227 -9.64 -18.10 -0.46
N ALA A 228 -10.80 -17.93 0.16
CA ALA A 228 -11.79 -16.96 -0.28
C ALA A 228 -11.18 -15.55 -0.32
N LEU A 229 -10.46 -15.12 0.72
CA LEU A 229 -9.82 -13.81 0.75
C LEU A 229 -8.78 -13.65 -0.37
N MET A 230 -7.84 -14.59 -0.50
CA MET A 230 -6.78 -14.48 -1.51
C MET A 230 -7.35 -14.43 -2.91
N LYS A 231 -8.36 -15.25 -3.20
CA LYS A 231 -9.08 -15.23 -4.47
C LYS A 231 -9.79 -13.89 -4.66
N LEU A 232 -10.49 -13.38 -3.64
CA LEU A 232 -11.18 -12.08 -3.73
C LEU A 232 -10.22 -10.93 -4.04
N LEU A 233 -9.04 -10.92 -3.42
CA LEU A 233 -8.00 -9.91 -3.66
C LEU A 233 -7.30 -10.07 -5.02
N ALA A 234 -7.46 -11.22 -5.68
CA ALA A 234 -6.88 -11.51 -6.99
C ALA A 234 -7.87 -11.32 -8.16
N VAL A 235 -9.18 -11.16 -7.90
CA VAL A 235 -10.16 -10.91 -8.97
C VAL A 235 -10.19 -9.42 -9.35
N GLU A 236 -9.85 -9.12 -10.60
CA GLU A 236 -9.98 -7.78 -11.17
C GLU A 236 -11.43 -7.41 -11.51
N GLY A 237 -11.77 -6.13 -11.36
CA GLY A 237 -12.91 -5.52 -12.05
C GLY A 237 -14.30 -5.67 -11.40
N GLN A 238 -14.41 -6.09 -10.13
CA GLN A 238 -15.70 -6.02 -9.45
C GLN A 238 -16.04 -4.60 -9.00
N LYS A 239 -17.29 -4.17 -9.20
CA LYS A 239 -17.83 -2.85 -8.79
C LYS A 239 -17.70 -2.53 -7.30
N LEU A 240 -17.50 -3.56 -6.47
CA LEU A 240 -17.14 -3.40 -5.07
C LEU A 240 -15.68 -3.78 -4.95
N ASN A 241 -14.83 -2.79 -4.72
CA ASN A 241 -13.43 -3.03 -4.46
C ASN A 241 -13.27 -3.51 -3.02
N LEU A 242 -13.50 -4.81 -2.81
CA LEU A 242 -13.40 -5.44 -1.48
C LEU A 242 -11.99 -5.30 -0.88
N GLY A 243 -10.97 -5.13 -1.75
CA GLY A 243 -9.61 -4.76 -1.33
C GLY A 243 -9.56 -3.38 -0.67
N THR A 244 -10.31 -2.40 -1.17
CA THR A 244 -10.44 -1.08 -0.53
C THR A 244 -11.07 -1.19 0.85
N ASP A 245 -12.15 -1.96 1.01
CA ASP A 245 -12.79 -2.16 2.32
C ASP A 245 -11.83 -2.79 3.34
N TYR A 246 -11.00 -3.74 2.88
CA TYR A 246 -9.94 -4.32 3.70
C TYR A 246 -8.96 -3.25 4.17
N ILE A 247 -8.41 -2.48 3.24
CA ILE A 247 -7.38 -1.48 3.51
C ILE A 247 -7.91 -0.38 4.42
N LEU A 248 -9.13 0.10 4.18
CA LEU A 248 -9.82 1.07 5.03
C LEU A 248 -9.91 0.58 6.48
N LYS A 249 -10.34 -0.66 6.70
CA LYS A 249 -10.40 -1.23 8.06
C LYS A 249 -9.03 -1.45 8.67
N ALA A 250 -8.07 -1.96 7.91
CA ALA A 250 -6.71 -2.21 8.37
C ALA A 250 -5.99 -0.92 8.80
N LEU A 251 -6.25 0.20 8.11
CA LEU A 251 -5.73 1.52 8.44
C LEU A 251 -6.58 2.27 9.48
N GLY A 252 -7.72 1.72 9.90
CA GLY A 252 -8.67 2.36 10.82
C GLY A 252 -9.28 3.64 10.26
N LEU A 253 -9.65 3.61 8.98
CA LEU A 253 -10.26 4.70 8.20
C LEU A 253 -11.72 4.38 7.80
N ASP A 254 -12.27 3.28 8.30
CA ASP A 254 -13.64 2.83 8.03
C ASP A 254 -14.70 3.86 8.46
N GLY A 255 -14.49 4.52 9.61
CA GLY A 255 -15.39 5.56 10.11
C GLY A 255 -15.38 6.86 9.29
N CYS A 256 -14.34 7.10 8.49
CA CYS A 256 -14.21 8.28 7.63
C CYS A 256 -14.18 7.94 6.13
N ALA A 257 -14.56 6.72 5.75
CA ALA A 257 -14.43 6.22 4.37
C ALA A 257 -15.14 7.12 3.34
N ASP A 258 -16.34 7.59 3.68
CA ASP A 258 -17.17 8.39 2.77
C ASP A 258 -17.05 9.91 3.05
N VAL A 259 -16.04 10.31 3.81
CA VAL A 259 -15.72 11.72 4.10
C VAL A 259 -14.70 12.22 3.08
N ILE A 260 -14.88 13.44 2.57
CA ILE A 260 -13.92 14.07 1.67
C ILE A 260 -12.56 14.28 2.36
N ILE A 261 -11.47 14.18 1.60
CA ILE A 261 -10.13 14.41 2.14
C ILE A 261 -9.98 15.85 2.64
N GLY A 262 -10.47 16.82 1.86
CA GLY A 262 -10.42 18.23 2.20
C GLY A 262 -9.02 18.85 2.16
N ASP A 263 -9.00 20.15 2.45
CA ASP A 263 -7.81 21.01 2.45
C ASP A 263 -7.95 22.12 3.51
N GLU A 264 -7.13 23.17 3.39
CA GLU A 264 -7.18 24.32 4.30
C GLU A 264 -8.48 25.12 4.20
N MET A 265 -9.16 25.06 3.05
CA MET A 265 -10.36 25.85 2.77
C MET A 265 -11.65 25.04 2.97
N ARG A 266 -11.58 23.72 2.81
CA ARG A 266 -12.70 22.77 2.94
C ARG A 266 -12.38 21.74 4.01
N ARG A 267 -13.19 21.74 5.07
CA ARG A 267 -13.09 20.75 6.14
C ARG A 267 -13.32 19.34 5.58
N GLY A 268 -12.36 18.45 5.79
CA GLY A 268 -12.45 17.03 5.48
C GLY A 268 -11.99 16.18 6.66
N VAL A 269 -11.23 15.12 6.36
CA VAL A 269 -10.61 14.27 7.38
C VAL A 269 -9.56 15.00 8.20
N SER A 270 -9.24 14.48 9.39
CA SER A 270 -8.14 14.99 10.23
C SER A 270 -6.77 14.79 9.58
N GLY A 271 -5.75 15.54 10.02
CA GLY A 271 -4.39 15.40 9.51
C GLY A 271 -3.79 14.00 9.73
N GLY A 272 -4.13 13.34 10.86
CA GLY A 272 -3.69 11.98 11.14
C GLY A 272 -4.39 10.92 10.27
N GLU A 273 -5.66 11.12 9.92
CA GLU A 273 -6.35 10.31 8.91
C GLU A 273 -5.75 10.53 7.54
N LYS A 274 -5.58 11.80 7.11
CA LYS A 274 -4.92 12.15 5.84
C LYS A 274 -3.55 11.50 5.71
N LYS A 275 -2.76 11.44 6.79
CA LYS A 275 -1.45 10.78 6.76
C LYS A 275 -1.55 9.29 6.49
N ARG A 276 -2.53 8.62 7.10
CA ARG A 276 -2.80 7.18 6.88
C ARG A 276 -3.31 6.92 5.47
N VAL A 277 -4.10 7.82 4.89
CA VAL A 277 -4.53 7.73 3.48
C VAL A 277 -3.31 7.77 2.54
N THR A 278 -2.29 8.59 2.81
CA THR A 278 -1.08 8.67 1.98
C THR A 278 -0.22 7.39 2.03
N VAL A 279 -0.35 6.56 3.06
CA VAL A 279 0.53 5.38 3.24
C VAL A 279 0.27 4.31 2.17
N ASP A 280 -0.95 4.22 1.65
CA ASP A 280 -1.34 3.22 0.66
C ASP A 280 -1.12 3.66 -0.80
N TYR A 281 -0.42 4.79 -0.99
CA TYR A 281 -0.10 5.40 -2.29
C TYR A 281 1.28 5.00 -2.81
#